data_AF-A0A8K0VHA3-F1
#
_entry.id   AF-A0A8K0VHA3-F1
#
_cell.length_a   1.000
_cell.length_b   1.000
_cell.length_c   1.000
_cell.angle_alpha   90.00
_cell.angle_beta   90.00
_cell.angle_gamma   90.00
#
_symmetry.space_group_name_H-M   'P 1'
#
loop_
_entity.id
_entity.type
_entity.pdbx_description
1 polymer ?
#
loop_
_entity_poly.entity_id
_entity_poly.type
_entity_poly.pdbx_seq_one_letter_code
_entity_poly.pdbx_strand_id
1 'polypeptide(L)'
;MMYSDFGAVHSKYRKMIILETWGEHCICLPLYSYRGKGLAGRRVFAAEYVSVRDDDLPYWDPKESSAEPLTAIRDKNWPIWSTFITGRTVVKLTEKIVHNYTDKCSVEGRIARADFRRLYKTYMEMVKSKEYEILGPETGFKNEEQELEDGEIVEYH
;
A
#
# COMPACT_ATOMS: atom_id res chain seq x y z
N MET A 1 15.76 -29.03 -15.28
CA MET A 1 15.02 -28.02 -16.07
C MET A 1 13.85 -28.77 -16.71
N MET A 2 12.64 -28.57 -16.21
CA MET A 2 11.45 -29.33 -16.62
C MET A 2 10.64 -28.41 -17.55
N TYR A 3 10.69 -28.67 -18.86
CA TYR A 3 9.88 -27.96 -19.84
C TYR A 3 8.52 -28.66 -19.93
N SER A 4 7.43 -27.93 -19.64
CA SER A 4 6.09 -28.37 -20.01
C SER A 4 5.79 -27.94 -21.45
N ASP A 5 4.88 -28.64 -22.13
CA ASP A 5 4.43 -28.34 -23.49
C ASP A 5 3.77 -26.96 -23.66
N PHE A 6 3.65 -26.18 -22.58
CA PHE A 6 3.07 -24.83 -22.53
C PHE A 6 4.11 -23.70 -22.71
N GLY A 7 5.39 -24.04 -22.89
CA GLY A 7 6.48 -23.05 -22.95
C GLY A 7 6.94 -22.58 -21.57
N ALA A 8 8.01 -21.77 -21.54
CA ALA A 8 8.59 -21.30 -20.29
C ALA A 8 7.71 -20.23 -19.61
N VAL A 9 7.06 -20.59 -18.51
CA VAL A 9 6.40 -19.62 -17.62
C VAL A 9 7.45 -19.06 -16.66
N HIS A 10 7.85 -17.81 -16.89
CA HIS A 10 8.74 -17.09 -15.96
C HIS A 10 7.89 -16.39 -14.89
N SER A 11 7.77 -16.98 -13.71
CA SER A 11 7.27 -16.27 -12.54
C SER A 11 8.39 -15.41 -11.94
N LYS A 12 8.08 -14.14 -11.65
CA LYS A 12 9.04 -13.20 -11.06
C LYS A 12 8.66 -12.94 -9.61
N TYR A 13 9.53 -13.33 -8.67
CA TYR A 13 9.42 -12.92 -7.27
C TYR A 13 9.40 -11.40 -7.17
N ARG A 14 8.47 -10.87 -6.37
CA ARG A 14 8.32 -9.44 -6.10
C ARG A 14 8.51 -9.17 -4.62
N LYS A 15 9.25 -8.11 -4.32
CA LYS A 15 9.31 -7.55 -2.97
C LYS A 15 8.01 -6.83 -2.69
N MET A 16 7.54 -6.91 -1.45
CA MET A 16 6.28 -6.31 -1.04
C MET A 16 6.41 -5.74 0.38
N ILE A 17 5.61 -4.72 0.68
CA ILE A 17 5.45 -4.19 2.03
C ILE A 17 4.14 -4.77 2.58
N ILE A 18 4.21 -5.50 3.69
CA ILE A 18 3.04 -5.98 4.41
C ILE A 18 2.36 -4.79 5.10
N LEU A 19 1.07 -4.58 4.85
CA LEU A 19 0.24 -3.58 5.52
C LEU A 19 -0.51 -4.18 6.71
N GLU A 20 -1.13 -5.33 6.49
CA GLU A 20 -2.01 -6.00 7.46
C GLU A 20 -1.75 -7.50 7.46
N THR A 21 -1.86 -8.11 8.63
CA THR A 21 -1.73 -9.55 8.84
C THR A 21 -3.07 -10.11 9.28
N TRP A 22 -3.52 -11.16 8.61
CA TRP A 22 -4.73 -11.93 8.92
C TRP A 22 -4.32 -13.36 9.30
N GLY A 23 -5.30 -14.21 9.64
CA GLY A 23 -5.02 -15.55 10.16
C GLY A 23 -4.21 -16.44 9.20
N GLU A 24 -4.45 -16.32 7.89
CA GLU A 24 -3.85 -17.21 6.88
C GLU A 24 -3.12 -16.46 5.76
N HIS A 25 -3.26 -15.14 5.72
CA HIS A 25 -2.73 -14.30 4.65
C HIS A 25 -2.35 -12.91 5.18
N CYS A 26 -1.64 -12.16 4.36
CA CYS A 26 -1.38 -10.75 4.58
C CYS A 26 -1.75 -9.90 3.36
N ILE A 27 -2.12 -8.66 3.64
CA ILE A 27 -2.37 -7.64 2.63
C ILE A 27 -1.09 -6.86 2.41
N CYS A 28 -0.66 -6.75 1.16
CA CYS A 28 0.61 -6.19 0.80
C CYS A 28 0.50 -5.15 -0.32
N LEU A 29 1.48 -4.23 -0.35
CA LEU A 29 1.74 -3.36 -1.49
C LEU A 29 3.01 -3.80 -2.22
N PRO A 30 2.98 -3.97 -3.56
CA PRO A 30 4.14 -4.38 -4.34
C PRO A 30 5.16 -3.26 -4.50
N LEU A 31 6.43 -3.67 -4.53
CA LEU A 31 7.57 -2.84 -4.88
C LEU A 31 8.01 -3.07 -6.32
N TYR A 32 8.39 -1.97 -6.97
CA TYR A 32 8.84 -1.94 -8.34
C TYR A 32 10.13 -1.13 -8.46
N SER A 33 11.12 -1.68 -9.17
CA SER A 33 12.29 -0.93 -9.64
C SER A 33 12.29 -0.68 -11.15
N TYR A 34 11.35 -1.31 -11.87
CA TYR A 34 11.22 -1.26 -13.32
C TYR A 34 12.55 -1.43 -14.07
N ARG A 35 13.31 -2.46 -13.71
CA ARG A 35 14.66 -2.76 -14.24
C ARG A 35 15.65 -1.63 -13.94
N GLY A 36 15.59 -1.08 -12.73
CA GLY A 36 16.45 0.02 -12.27
C GLY A 36 16.07 1.40 -12.80
N LYS A 37 15.02 1.52 -13.63
CA LYS A 37 14.61 2.78 -14.25
C LYS A 37 13.61 3.59 -13.43
N GLY A 38 13.12 3.06 -12.31
CA GLY A 38 12.10 3.72 -11.50
C GLY A 38 10.88 4.11 -12.35
N LEU A 39 10.40 5.34 -12.17
CA LEU A 39 9.21 5.85 -12.85
C LEU A 39 9.49 6.57 -14.17
N ALA A 40 10.68 6.43 -14.77
CA ALA A 40 11.04 7.15 -16.00
C ALA A 40 9.98 7.04 -17.13
N GLY A 41 9.36 5.86 -17.31
CA GLY A 41 8.28 5.64 -18.28
C GLY A 41 6.86 5.72 -17.70
N ARG A 42 6.69 6.17 -16.46
CA ARG A 42 5.43 6.15 -15.69
C ARG A 42 5.21 7.42 -14.86
N ARG A 43 5.89 8.53 -15.21
CA ARG A 43 5.80 9.79 -14.45
C ARG A 43 4.38 10.33 -14.33
N VAL A 44 3.52 10.09 -15.33
CA VAL A 44 2.10 10.46 -15.29
C VAL A 44 1.34 9.82 -14.12
N PHE A 45 1.80 8.65 -13.65
CA PHE A 45 1.19 7.94 -12.52
C PHE A 45 1.93 8.17 -11.20
N ALA A 46 2.85 9.13 -11.12
CA ALA A 46 3.74 9.28 -9.95
C ALA A 46 2.99 9.47 -8.61
N ALA A 47 1.76 9.97 -8.63
CA ALA A 47 0.90 10.09 -7.46
C ALA A 47 0.50 8.72 -6.85
N GLU A 48 0.51 7.65 -7.65
CA GLU A 48 0.21 6.29 -7.20
C GLU A 48 1.41 5.59 -6.54
N TYR A 49 2.57 6.26 -6.49
CA TYR A 49 3.82 5.66 -6.05
C TYR A 49 4.47 6.46 -4.94
N VAL A 50 5.23 5.76 -4.09
CA VAL A 50 6.12 6.39 -3.11
C VAL A 50 7.50 5.76 -3.24
N SER A 51 8.53 6.59 -3.27
CA SER A 51 9.93 6.11 -3.33
C SER A 51 10.30 5.37 -2.05
N VAL A 52 11.09 4.30 -2.15
CA VAL A 52 11.59 3.53 -1.00
C VAL A 52 13.12 3.46 -1.08
N ARG A 53 13.78 3.77 0.03
CA ARG A 53 15.24 3.93 0.13
C ARG A 53 15.78 3.04 1.24
N ASP A 54 16.93 2.43 1.01
CA ASP A 54 17.65 1.70 2.05
C ASP A 54 18.40 2.68 2.97
N ASP A 55 18.24 2.51 4.27
CA ASP A 55 18.90 3.29 5.33
C ASP A 55 20.41 3.05 5.35
N ASP A 56 20.86 1.86 4.92
CA ASP A 56 22.27 1.48 4.88
C ASP A 56 23.03 2.11 3.69
N LEU A 57 22.33 2.73 2.72
CA LEU A 57 22.97 3.31 1.53
C LEU A 57 23.54 4.71 1.81
N PRO A 58 24.81 4.97 1.44
CA PRO A 58 25.45 6.27 1.66
C PRO A 58 24.84 7.40 0.82
N TYR A 59 24.22 7.04 -0.30
CA TYR A 59 23.58 7.97 -1.23
C TYR A 59 22.30 7.37 -1.79
N TRP A 60 21.31 8.22 -2.01
CA TRP A 60 20.02 7.82 -2.56
C TRP A 60 19.81 8.41 -3.95
N ASP A 61 19.17 7.61 -4.82
CA ASP A 61 18.60 8.14 -6.05
C ASP A 61 17.58 9.27 -5.74
N PRO A 62 17.40 10.22 -6.69
CA PRO A 62 16.36 11.24 -6.58
C PRO A 62 14.98 10.63 -6.31
N LYS A 63 14.15 11.32 -5.51
CA LYS A 63 12.78 10.86 -5.30
C LYS A 63 12.00 10.91 -6.62
N GLU A 64 11.27 9.84 -6.91
CA GLU A 64 10.51 9.66 -8.16
C GLU A 64 9.04 10.10 -8.01
N SER A 65 8.59 10.36 -6.78
CA SER A 65 7.23 10.76 -6.39
C SER A 65 7.22 12.11 -5.69
N SER A 66 6.07 12.78 -5.66
CA SER A 66 5.88 14.02 -4.86
C SER A 66 5.98 13.75 -3.36
N ALA A 67 5.46 12.60 -2.91
CA ALA A 67 5.49 12.15 -1.53
C ALA A 67 6.93 11.93 -1.01
N GLU A 68 7.12 12.17 0.29
CA GLU A 68 8.39 11.92 0.96
C GLU A 68 8.74 10.42 0.95
N PRO A 69 9.98 10.05 0.57
CA PRO A 69 10.41 8.66 0.50
C PRO A 69 10.23 7.90 1.81
N LEU A 70 10.03 6.59 1.70
CA LEU A 70 10.02 5.67 2.83
C LEU A 70 11.44 5.14 3.07
N THR A 71 11.80 5.01 4.34
CA THR A 71 13.07 4.43 4.78
C THR A 71 12.85 2.94 5.06
N ALA A 72 13.59 2.10 4.35
CA ALA A 72 13.65 0.66 4.53
C ALA A 72 14.89 0.31 5.35
N ILE A 73 14.69 -0.43 6.43
CA ILE A 73 15.71 -0.89 7.36
C ILE A 73 15.89 -2.39 7.11
N ARG A 74 17.07 -2.78 6.67
CA ARG A 74 17.41 -4.17 6.38
C ARG A 74 17.44 -5.01 7.65
N ASP A 75 17.05 -6.28 7.55
CA ASP A 75 17.29 -7.24 8.63
C ASP A 75 18.79 -7.52 8.76
N LYS A 76 19.32 -7.52 9.99
CA LYS A 76 20.75 -7.72 10.25
C LYS A 76 21.24 -9.10 9.81
N ASN A 77 20.36 -10.09 9.78
CA ASN A 77 20.63 -11.45 9.34
C ASN A 77 20.42 -11.64 7.84
N TRP A 78 20.01 -10.59 7.10
CA TRP A 78 19.85 -10.68 5.65
C TRP A 78 21.23 -10.85 4.98
N PRO A 79 21.50 -12.00 4.34
CA PRO A 79 22.87 -12.41 4.01
C PRO A 79 23.49 -11.63 2.86
N ILE A 80 22.67 -11.01 1.98
CA ILE A 80 23.14 -10.39 0.74
C ILE A 80 22.65 -8.95 0.64
N TRP A 81 23.52 -7.99 0.96
CA TRP A 81 23.21 -6.56 0.94
C TRP A 81 22.66 -6.08 -0.41
N SER A 82 23.27 -6.52 -1.52
CA SER A 82 22.88 -6.13 -2.88
C SER A 82 21.51 -6.62 -3.33
N THR A 83 20.87 -7.50 -2.55
CA THR A 83 19.54 -8.02 -2.86
C THR A 83 18.43 -7.31 -2.10
N PHE A 84 18.75 -6.45 -1.13
CA PHE A 84 17.76 -5.62 -0.45
C PHE A 84 17.30 -4.45 -1.35
N ILE A 85 16.56 -3.48 -0.80
CA ILE A 85 16.10 -2.29 -1.54
C ILE A 85 17.30 -1.56 -2.16
N THR A 86 17.39 -1.52 -3.49
CA THR A 86 18.47 -0.81 -4.19
C THR A 86 17.93 0.06 -5.32
N GLY A 87 18.66 1.12 -5.64
CA GLY A 87 18.38 2.00 -6.76
C GLY A 87 17.00 2.65 -6.67
N ARG A 88 16.39 2.89 -7.83
CA ARG A 88 15.08 3.54 -7.96
C ARG A 88 13.93 2.56 -7.70
N THR A 89 13.69 2.28 -6.43
CA THR A 89 12.58 1.44 -5.97
C THR A 89 11.40 2.29 -5.50
N VAL A 90 10.19 1.91 -5.89
CA VAL A 90 8.94 2.56 -5.51
C VAL A 90 7.91 1.52 -5.05
N VAL A 91 7.10 1.86 -4.05
CA VAL A 91 5.88 1.11 -3.71
C VAL A 91 4.72 1.67 -4.52
N LYS A 92 3.82 0.80 -5.01
CA LYS A 92 2.60 1.20 -5.71
C LYS A 92 1.39 1.14 -4.76
N LEU A 93 0.82 2.29 -4.44
CA LEU A 93 -0.28 2.44 -3.47
C LEU A 93 -1.63 1.92 -4.00
N THR A 94 -1.81 1.96 -5.32
CA THR A 94 -3.07 1.58 -5.98
C THR A 94 -3.20 0.08 -6.25
N GLU A 95 -2.17 -0.71 -5.95
CA GLU A 95 -2.14 -2.14 -6.22
C GLU A 95 -2.05 -2.93 -4.92
N LYS A 96 -3.11 -3.68 -4.62
CA LYS A 96 -3.20 -4.53 -3.43
C LYS A 96 -2.92 -5.98 -3.81
N ILE A 97 -2.04 -6.64 -3.08
CA ILE A 97 -1.73 -8.06 -3.24
C ILE A 97 -2.09 -8.79 -1.95
N VAL A 98 -2.75 -9.95 -2.09
CA VAL A 98 -2.93 -10.91 -1.00
C VAL A 98 -1.81 -11.94 -1.11
N HIS A 99 -1.07 -12.14 -0.02
CA HIS A 99 -0.02 -13.15 0.06
C HIS A 99 -0.39 -14.17 1.13
N ASN A 100 -0.46 -15.45 0.75
CA ASN A 100 -0.81 -16.52 1.68
C ASN A 100 0.43 -16.97 2.46
N TYR A 101 0.28 -17.35 3.72
CA TYR A 101 1.42 -17.83 4.52
C TYR A 101 1.99 -19.17 4.03
N THR A 102 1.24 -19.90 3.21
CA THR A 102 1.71 -21.13 2.55
C THR A 102 2.62 -20.84 1.35
N ASP A 103 2.61 -19.62 0.81
CA ASP A 103 3.45 -19.23 -0.31
C ASP A 103 4.88 -18.93 0.16
N LYS A 104 5.88 -19.33 -0.63
CA LYS A 104 7.29 -19.11 -0.29
C LYS A 104 7.64 -17.62 -0.35
N CYS A 105 8.15 -17.08 0.75
CA CYS A 105 8.71 -15.74 0.81
C CYS A 105 9.92 -15.68 1.76
N SER A 106 10.56 -14.52 1.81
CA SER A 106 11.61 -14.23 2.78
C SER A 106 11.43 -12.80 3.28
N VAL A 107 11.66 -12.60 4.58
CA VAL A 107 11.59 -11.28 5.21
C VAL A 107 12.97 -10.65 5.15
N GLU A 108 13.11 -9.58 4.38
CA GLU A 108 14.41 -8.93 4.13
C GLU A 108 14.69 -7.75 5.07
N GLY A 109 13.67 -7.26 5.75
CA GLY A 109 13.73 -6.07 6.58
C GLY A 109 12.35 -5.49 6.86
N ARG A 110 12.30 -4.20 7.17
CA ARG A 110 11.07 -3.47 7.54
C ARG A 110 11.12 -2.02 7.07
N ILE A 111 9.97 -1.37 6.99
CA ILE A 111 9.90 0.09 6.84
C ILE A 111 10.07 0.75 8.23
N ALA A 112 10.74 1.89 8.28
CA ALA A 112 10.86 2.70 9.49
C ALA A 112 9.47 3.03 10.06
N ARG A 113 9.32 2.98 11.39
CA ARG A 113 7.99 3.03 12.04
C ARG A 113 7.19 4.30 11.70
N ALA A 114 7.86 5.45 11.65
CA ALA A 114 7.21 6.72 11.30
C ALA A 114 6.76 6.73 9.82
N ASP A 115 7.59 6.20 8.93
CA ASP A 115 7.30 6.10 7.51
C ASP A 115 6.20 5.08 7.22
N PHE A 116 6.15 3.97 7.96
CA PHE A 116 5.07 3.00 7.86
C PHE A 116 3.71 3.59 8.26
N ARG A 117 3.66 4.37 9.34
CA ARG A 117 2.44 5.09 9.75
C ARG A 117 1.98 6.07 8.66
N ARG A 118 2.92 6.80 8.05
CA ARG A 118 2.63 7.71 6.93
C ARG A 118 2.08 6.93 5.73
N LEU A 119 2.77 5.87 5.32
CA LEU A 119 2.33 4.99 4.23
C LEU A 119 0.91 4.46 4.46
N TYR A 120 0.66 3.89 5.64
CA TYR A 120 -0.63 3.29 5.96
C TYR A 120 -1.75 4.34 5.96
N LYS A 121 -1.49 5.52 6.54
CA LYS A 121 -2.45 6.64 6.50
C LYS A 121 -2.79 7.04 5.05
N THR A 122 -1.77 7.26 4.21
CA THR A 122 -1.98 7.62 2.80
C THR A 122 -2.75 6.53 2.04
N TYR A 123 -2.42 5.26 2.28
CA TYR A 123 -3.16 4.14 1.68
C TYR A 123 -4.64 4.15 2.10
N MET A 124 -4.94 4.31 3.40
CA MET A 124 -6.32 4.32 3.88
C MET A 124 -7.12 5.52 3.36
N GLU A 125 -6.49 6.69 3.23
CA GLU A 125 -7.11 7.87 2.60
C GLU A 125 -7.47 7.58 1.14
N MET A 126 -6.56 6.95 0.37
CA MET A 126 -6.85 6.55 -1.00
C MET A 126 -7.97 5.51 -1.12
N VAL A 127 -8.03 4.54 -0.20
CA VAL A 127 -9.12 3.55 -0.17
C VAL A 127 -10.47 4.24 0.07
N LYS A 128 -10.53 5.16 1.05
CA LYS A 128 -11.75 5.94 1.32
C LYS A 128 -12.17 6.82 0.15
N SER A 129 -11.22 7.46 -0.54
CA SER A 129 -11.52 8.25 -1.73
C SER A 129 -12.12 7.38 -2.85
N LYS A 130 -11.58 6.18 -3.08
CA LYS A 130 -12.15 5.23 -4.04
C LYS A 130 -13.54 4.73 -3.63
N GLU A 131 -13.74 4.50 -2.34
CA GLU A 131 -15.06 4.12 -1.80
C GLU A 131 -16.09 5.22 -2.06
N TYR A 132 -15.74 6.48 -1.80
CA TYR A 132 -16.58 7.64 -2.09
C TYR A 132 -16.88 7.79 -3.59
N GLU A 133 -15.91 7.54 -4.47
CA GLU A 133 -16.12 7.54 -5.92
C GLU A 133 -17.12 6.46 -6.38
N ILE A 134 -17.15 5.31 -5.71
CA ILE A 134 -18.02 4.18 -6.06
C ILE A 134 -19.42 4.33 -5.47
N LEU A 135 -19.50 4.69 -4.19
CA LEU A 135 -20.75 4.70 -3.42
C LEU A 135 -21.45 6.07 -3.44
N GLY A 136 -20.74 7.13 -3.84
CA GLY A 136 -21.18 8.52 -3.63
C GLY A 136 -21.07 8.95 -2.16
N PRO A 137 -21.42 10.20 -1.84
CA PRO A 137 -21.57 10.61 -0.46
C PRO A 137 -22.63 9.74 0.21
N GLU A 138 -22.38 9.28 1.43
CA GLU A 138 -23.44 8.69 2.25
C GLU A 138 -24.60 9.69 2.31
N THR A 139 -25.72 9.36 1.67
CA THR A 139 -26.99 9.98 2.03
C THR A 139 -27.24 9.51 3.45
N GLY A 140 -26.82 10.31 4.42
CA GLY A 140 -27.06 10.02 5.81
C GLY A 140 -28.52 9.64 5.95
N PHE A 141 -28.78 8.43 6.46
CA PHE A 141 -30.08 8.10 6.99
C PHE A 141 -30.35 9.16 8.06
N LYS A 142 -31.14 10.18 7.71
CA LYS A 142 -31.77 11.02 8.71
C LYS A 142 -32.62 10.05 9.53
N ASN A 143 -32.23 9.82 10.77
CA ASN A 143 -33.15 9.27 11.73
C ASN A 143 -34.29 10.30 11.84
N GLU A 144 -35.39 10.05 11.14
CA GLU A 144 -36.67 10.68 11.40
C GLU A 144 -37.22 10.03 12.68
N GLU A 145 -36.72 10.47 13.84
CA GLU A 145 -37.44 10.32 15.10
C GLU A 145 -37.75 11.71 15.64
N GLN A 146 -39.05 11.89 15.88
CA GLN A 146 -39.79 13.09 16.22
C GLN A 146 -39.33 13.76 17.52
N GLU A 147 -39.41 15.09 17.57
CA GLU A 147 -40.06 15.77 18.69
C GLU A 147 -41.00 16.86 18.14
N LEU A 148 -42.30 16.61 18.35
CA LEU A 148 -43.40 17.56 18.26
C LEU A 148 -43.51 18.23 19.63
N GLU A 149 -43.03 19.47 19.73
CA GLU A 149 -43.35 20.46 20.77
C GLU A 149 -43.43 21.79 20.00
N ASP A 150 -44.49 22.60 19.97
CA ASP A 150 -45.57 22.87 20.92
C ASP A 150 -46.88 23.14 20.15
N GLY A 151 -47.98 22.54 20.58
CA GLY A 151 -49.30 22.78 20.02
C GLY A 151 -50.40 22.43 21.02
N GLU A 152 -50.90 23.46 21.71
CA GLU A 152 -52.15 23.60 22.47
C GLU A 152 -52.88 22.34 22.95
N ILE A 153 -52.96 22.21 24.28
CA ILE A 153 -53.96 21.38 24.96
C ILE A 153 -55.33 22.05 24.78
N VAL A 154 -56.24 21.39 24.06
CA VAL A 154 -57.67 21.71 24.06
C VAL A 154 -58.37 20.66 24.93
N GLU A 155 -58.82 21.07 26.12
CA GLU A 155 -59.66 20.23 26.98
C GLU A 155 -61.07 20.08 26.38
N TYR A 156 -61.56 18.84 26.29
CA TYR A 156 -62.97 18.54 26.10
C TYR A 156 -63.49 17.71 27.28
N HIS A 157 -64.51 18.29 27.93
CA HIS A 157 -65.48 17.78 28.91
C HIS A 157 -65.25 18.11 30.39
#